data_AF-A0A7C4T8Q8-F1
#
_entry.id   AF-A0A7C4T8Q8-F1
#
_cell.length_a   1.000
_cell.length_b   1.000
_cell.length_c   1.000
_cell.angle_alpha   90.00
_cell.angle_beta   90.00
_cell.angle_gamma   90.00
#
_symmetry.space_group_name_H-M   'P 1'
#
loop_
_entity.id
_entity.type
_entity.pdbx_description
1 polymer ?
#
loop_
_entity_poly.entity_id
_entity_poly.type
_entity_poly.pdbx_seq_one_letter_code
_entity_poly.pdbx_strand_id
1 'polypeptide(L)'
;MNPLISELQSLLRGERTPGLIKIQASAGSGKTYALTLCYLIILNELSPSPEDLSSILAITFTNNAAQEMKERILTKLKSIALIPKHKDEDAKVISKALNFPPEKAAAWIEVIIKNYNYLMVSTIDSFLYNILRGISLEHGTNPDLKVETNLNWLLEIAFEELVIKAKSDQRIMEVFLNCVETFLRIQGKNGFFVEQEIKNMFQNMFQNFRLEVASQGDISPYFKDLGTVRRLFLNLCKRLEDALSENDIKLVRNNLDYLRDPLNHLNKSLFWKDSILELVPKKLRNKVSPELETLYSSMKKS
;
A
#
# COMPACT_ATOMS: atom_id res chain seq x y z
N MET A 1 -38.53 22.13 17.31
CA MET A 1 -37.53 21.16 17.82
C MET A 1 -36.83 20.58 16.58
N ASN A 2 -35.50 20.60 16.48
CA ASN A 2 -34.82 20.06 15.30
C ASN A 2 -34.99 18.52 15.29
N PRO A 3 -35.67 17.92 14.27
CA PRO A 3 -35.99 16.49 14.26
C PRO A 3 -34.73 15.62 14.38
N LEU A 4 -33.66 16.03 13.69
CA LEU A 4 -32.38 15.32 13.68
C LEU A 4 -31.73 15.26 15.06
N ILE A 5 -31.75 16.37 15.82
CA ILE A 5 -31.14 16.40 17.16
C ILE A 5 -31.87 15.44 18.10
N SER A 6 -33.20 15.44 18.04
CA SER A 6 -34.04 14.60 18.91
C SER A 6 -33.84 13.11 18.59
N GLU A 7 -33.76 12.79 17.29
CA GLU A 7 -33.46 11.44 16.81
C GLU A 7 -32.07 10.96 17.25
N LEU A 8 -31.04 11.79 17.06
CA LEU A 8 -29.67 11.46 17.47
C LEU A 8 -29.53 11.30 18.98
N GLN A 9 -30.18 12.16 19.78
CA GLN A 9 -30.21 12.01 21.24
C GLN A 9 -30.87 10.69 21.65
N SER A 10 -32.00 10.33 21.03
CA SER A 10 -32.67 9.06 21.30
C SER A 10 -31.80 7.85 20.94
N LEU A 11 -31.06 7.94 19.83
CA LEU A 11 -30.17 6.86 19.37
C LEU A 11 -28.97 6.70 20.30
N LEU A 12 -28.34 7.80 20.72
CA LEU A 12 -27.15 7.79 21.56
C LEU A 12 -27.45 7.43 23.03
N ARG A 13 -28.65 7.77 23.53
CA ARG A 13 -29.09 7.46 24.91
C ARG A 13 -29.84 6.14 25.07
N GLY A 14 -30.10 5.42 23.97
CA GLY A 14 -30.85 4.18 24.02
C GLY A 14 -30.14 3.11 24.86
N GLU A 15 -30.91 2.20 25.48
CA GLU A 15 -30.43 1.06 26.29
C GLU A 15 -29.52 0.08 25.53
N ARG A 16 -29.32 0.29 24.23
CA ARG A 16 -28.37 -0.46 23.39
C ARG A 16 -27.00 0.20 23.41
N THR A 17 -26.45 0.48 24.58
CA THR A 17 -25.00 0.70 24.72
C THR A 17 -24.41 -0.49 25.47
N PRO A 18 -23.52 -1.28 24.83
CA PRO A 18 -22.91 -1.05 23.50
C PRO A 18 -23.86 -1.29 22.32
N GLY A 19 -23.79 -0.44 21.28
CA GLY A 19 -24.63 -0.54 20.07
C GLY A 19 -24.05 0.17 18.85
N LEU A 20 -24.41 -0.33 17.67
CA LEU A 20 -23.97 0.18 16.37
C LEU A 20 -25.03 1.09 15.76
N ILE A 21 -24.69 2.35 15.52
CA ILE A 21 -25.57 3.32 14.83
C ILE A 21 -24.98 3.61 13.45
N LYS A 22 -25.79 3.41 12.40
CA LYS A 22 -25.42 3.71 11.02
C LYS A 22 -26.18 4.94 10.52
N ILE A 23 -25.46 6.01 10.24
CA ILE A 23 -26.03 7.21 9.59
C ILE A 23 -25.82 7.08 8.08
N GLN A 24 -26.89 6.82 7.34
CA GLN A 24 -26.87 6.87 5.87
C GLN A 24 -27.30 8.25 5.41
N ALA A 25 -26.51 8.87 4.54
CA ALA A 25 -26.90 10.12 3.93
C ALA A 25 -26.27 10.25 2.52
N SER A 26 -26.95 10.92 1.62
CA SER A 26 -26.51 11.17 0.23
C SER A 26 -25.41 12.25 0.17
N ALA A 27 -24.82 12.49 -1.00
CA ALA A 27 -23.92 13.63 -1.18
C ALA A 27 -24.67 14.95 -0.88
N GLY A 28 -24.04 15.88 -0.15
CA GLY A 28 -24.65 17.17 0.19
C GLY A 28 -25.73 17.15 1.28
N SER A 29 -26.11 15.99 1.83
CA SER A 29 -27.22 15.88 2.79
C SER A 29 -26.83 16.06 4.26
N GLY A 30 -25.69 16.71 4.56
CA GLY A 30 -25.34 17.08 5.93
C GLY A 30 -24.68 16.00 6.80
N LYS A 31 -24.05 14.96 6.24
CA LYS A 31 -23.32 13.92 7.02
C LYS A 31 -22.36 14.50 8.06
N THR A 32 -21.52 15.44 7.63
CA THR A 32 -20.53 16.08 8.50
C THR A 32 -21.19 16.91 9.59
N TYR A 33 -22.34 17.53 9.31
CA TYR A 33 -23.12 18.26 10.30
C TYR A 33 -23.73 17.30 11.33
N ALA A 34 -24.31 16.18 10.90
CA ALA A 34 -24.83 15.14 11.80
C ALA A 34 -23.72 14.57 12.71
N LEU A 35 -22.53 14.28 12.18
CA LEU A 35 -21.39 13.82 12.98
C LEU A 35 -20.92 14.88 13.99
N THR A 36 -20.94 16.15 13.61
CA THR A 36 -20.63 17.25 14.54
C THR A 36 -21.65 17.30 15.68
N LEU A 37 -22.94 17.16 15.38
CA LEU A 37 -24.00 17.10 16.39
C LEU A 37 -23.83 15.90 17.32
N CYS A 38 -23.53 14.70 16.79
CA CYS A 38 -23.23 13.53 17.62
C CYS A 38 -22.11 13.82 18.61
N TYR A 39 -21.01 14.43 18.15
CA TYR A 39 -19.88 14.77 19.01
C TYR A 39 -20.30 15.75 20.13
N LEU A 40 -21.09 16.79 19.79
CA LEU A 40 -21.59 17.75 20.79
C LEU A 40 -22.57 17.12 21.79
N ILE A 41 -23.41 16.16 21.35
CA ILE A 41 -24.30 15.40 22.24
C ILE A 41 -23.47 14.64 23.28
N ILE A 42 -22.43 13.92 22.85
CA ILE A 42 -21.55 13.16 23.75
C ILE A 42 -20.83 14.08 24.72
N LEU A 43 -20.23 15.20 24.25
CA LEU A 43 -19.61 16.20 25.13
C LEU A 43 -20.59 16.79 26.16
N ASN A 44 -21.86 16.93 25.80
CA ASN A 44 -22.86 17.43 26.73
C ASN A 44 -23.25 16.41 27.81
N GLU A 45 -23.02 15.13 27.57
CA GLU A 45 -23.27 14.06 28.57
C GLU A 45 -22.08 13.84 29.50
N LEU A 46 -20.87 14.17 29.05
CA LEU A 46 -19.64 14.04 29.83
C LEU A 46 -19.29 15.30 30.63
N SER A 47 -18.28 15.20 31.50
CA SER A 47 -17.78 16.33 32.28
C SER A 47 -16.57 16.97 31.59
N PRO A 48 -16.44 18.31 31.55
CA PRO A 48 -15.28 18.96 30.94
C PRO A 48 -13.97 18.57 31.65
N SER A 49 -13.25 17.61 31.09
CA SER A 49 -11.97 17.11 31.59
C SER A 49 -11.13 16.51 30.45
N PRO A 50 -9.79 16.48 30.55
CA PRO A 50 -8.95 15.81 29.58
C PRO A 50 -9.30 14.31 29.43
N GLU A 51 -9.64 13.66 30.53
CA GLU A 51 -9.99 12.24 30.58
C GLU A 51 -11.24 11.94 29.75
N ASP A 52 -12.34 12.66 30.01
CA ASP A 52 -13.58 12.52 29.26
C ASP A 52 -13.44 13.00 27.80
N LEU A 53 -12.55 13.96 27.52
CA LEU A 53 -12.26 14.36 26.14
C LEU A 53 -11.63 13.21 25.36
N SER A 54 -10.65 12.52 25.97
CA SER A 54 -9.92 11.42 25.34
C SER A 54 -10.74 10.14 25.17
N SER A 55 -11.87 10.00 25.85
CA SER A 55 -12.76 8.86 25.64
C SER A 55 -13.58 8.94 24.34
N ILE A 56 -13.58 10.09 23.65
CA ILE A 56 -14.32 10.27 22.40
C ILE A 56 -13.38 10.18 21.20
N LEU A 57 -13.42 9.04 20.50
CA LEU A 57 -12.65 8.81 19.27
C LEU A 57 -13.48 9.11 18.01
N ALA A 58 -12.98 10.03 17.18
CA ALA A 58 -13.50 10.30 15.85
C ALA A 58 -12.41 10.06 14.79
N ILE A 59 -12.72 9.20 13.81
CA ILE A 59 -11.75 8.74 12.81
C ILE A 59 -12.24 9.13 11.41
N THR A 60 -11.33 9.62 10.56
CA THR A 60 -11.62 9.99 9.17
C THR A 60 -10.60 9.38 8.19
N PHE A 61 -10.89 9.47 6.88
CA PHE A 61 -9.97 8.97 5.85
C PHE A 61 -8.83 9.92 5.50
N THR A 62 -8.98 11.23 5.73
CA THR A 62 -8.00 12.23 5.29
C THR A 62 -7.70 13.24 6.39
N ASN A 63 -6.46 13.74 6.41
CA ASN A 63 -6.06 14.78 7.37
C ASN A 63 -6.93 16.03 7.25
N ASN A 64 -7.31 16.41 6.03
CA ASN A 64 -8.19 17.55 5.77
C ASN A 64 -9.58 17.33 6.39
N ALA A 65 -10.16 16.13 6.28
CA ALA A 65 -11.46 15.83 6.88
C ALA A 65 -11.39 15.81 8.42
N ALA A 66 -10.30 15.28 9.00
CA ALA A 66 -10.07 15.36 10.44
C ALA A 66 -9.96 16.82 10.92
N GLN A 67 -9.20 17.65 10.20
CA GLN A 67 -9.03 19.07 10.51
C GLN A 67 -10.36 19.83 10.41
N GLU A 68 -11.11 19.63 9.32
CA GLU A 68 -12.43 20.21 9.13
C GLU A 68 -13.39 19.82 10.26
N MET A 69 -13.36 18.56 10.70
CA MET A 69 -14.17 18.09 11.82
C MET A 69 -13.80 18.78 13.15
N LYS A 70 -12.51 18.94 13.44
CA LYS A 70 -12.03 19.69 14.62
C LYS A 70 -12.52 21.14 14.59
N GLU A 71 -12.38 21.80 13.44
CA GLU A 71 -12.80 23.19 13.25
C GLU A 71 -14.31 23.35 13.45
N ARG A 72 -15.12 22.42 12.93
CA ARG A 72 -16.58 22.42 13.11
C ARG A 72 -16.98 22.27 14.57
N ILE A 73 -16.37 21.34 15.30
CA ILE A 73 -16.63 21.11 16.73
C ILE A 73 -16.28 22.39 17.53
N LEU A 74 -15.07 22.92 17.36
CA LEU A 74 -14.61 24.12 18.06
C LEU A 74 -15.46 25.35 17.72
N THR A 75 -15.80 25.54 16.45
CA THR A 75 -16.64 26.66 16.00
C THR A 75 -18.02 26.58 16.64
N LYS A 76 -18.63 25.40 16.69
CA LYS A 76 -19.96 25.23 17.32
C LYS A 76 -19.91 25.41 18.83
N LEU A 77 -18.92 24.86 19.52
CA LEU A 77 -18.71 25.11 20.94
C LEU A 77 -18.54 26.61 21.21
N LYS A 78 -17.73 27.31 20.42
CA LYS A 78 -17.54 28.77 20.52
C LYS A 78 -18.84 29.54 20.32
N SER A 79 -19.61 29.20 19.29
CA SER A 79 -20.90 29.84 19.05
C SER A 79 -21.86 29.65 20.21
N ILE A 80 -21.90 28.46 20.83
CA ILE A 80 -22.73 28.16 22.01
C ILE A 80 -22.24 28.94 23.24
N ALA A 81 -20.93 28.94 23.51
CA ALA A 81 -20.32 29.64 24.64
C ALA A 81 -20.54 31.17 24.61
N LEU A 82 -20.76 31.75 23.43
CA LEU A 82 -20.97 33.19 23.24
C LEU A 82 -22.46 33.59 23.19
N ILE A 83 -23.40 32.68 23.46
CA ILE A 83 -24.83 33.02 23.60
C ILE A 83 -25.03 33.92 24.84
N PRO A 84 -25.87 34.97 24.79
CA PRO A 84 -26.72 35.39 23.67
C PRO A 84 -26.07 36.42 22.73
N LYS A 85 -24.81 36.83 22.99
CA LYS A 85 -24.12 37.89 22.24
C LYS A 85 -23.83 37.49 20.78
N HIS A 86 -23.73 36.20 20.50
CA HIS A 86 -23.48 35.69 19.15
C HIS A 86 -24.77 35.52 18.33
N LYS A 87 -24.74 35.90 17.04
CA LYS A 87 -25.89 35.82 16.11
C LYS A 87 -26.03 34.48 15.38
N ASP A 88 -25.43 33.40 15.90
CA ASP A 88 -25.54 32.07 15.29
C ASP A 88 -26.85 31.41 15.76
N GLU A 89 -27.90 31.52 14.94
CA GLU A 89 -29.21 30.94 15.23
C GLU A 89 -29.16 29.40 15.35
N ASP A 90 -28.31 28.74 14.57
CA ASP A 90 -28.14 27.28 14.65
C ASP A 90 -27.54 26.88 16.00
N ALA A 91 -26.55 27.61 16.51
CA ALA A 91 -26.00 27.36 17.84
C ALA A 91 -27.03 27.56 18.96
N LYS A 92 -27.92 28.56 18.85
CA LYS A 92 -29.03 28.75 19.81
C LYS A 92 -30.00 27.58 19.78
N VAL A 93 -30.33 27.08 18.58
CA VAL A 93 -31.20 25.90 18.40
C VAL A 93 -30.56 24.67 19.02
N ILE A 94 -29.27 24.43 18.77
CA ILE A 94 -28.51 23.30 19.34
C ILE A 94 -28.45 23.40 20.85
N SER A 95 -28.02 24.54 21.41
CA SER A 95 -27.92 24.75 22.86
C SER A 95 -29.25 24.51 23.56
N LYS A 96 -30.35 25.04 23.01
CA LYS A 96 -31.70 24.85 23.55
C LYS A 96 -32.20 23.42 23.42
N ALA A 97 -31.95 22.74 22.29
CA ALA A 97 -32.40 21.37 22.07
C ALA A 97 -31.63 20.36 22.94
N LEU A 98 -30.33 20.58 23.13
CA LEU A 98 -29.47 19.71 23.93
C LEU A 98 -29.51 20.03 25.43
N ASN A 99 -30.09 21.16 25.84
CA ASN A 99 -29.83 21.77 27.15
C ASN A 99 -28.31 21.87 27.40
N PHE A 100 -27.55 22.34 26.40
CA PHE A 100 -26.11 22.51 26.48
C PHE A 100 -25.81 23.94 26.92
N PRO A 101 -25.46 24.19 28.21
CA PRO A 101 -25.31 25.53 28.74
C PRO A 101 -24.04 26.22 28.19
N PRO A 102 -24.07 27.54 27.94
CA PRO A 102 -22.90 28.29 27.45
C PRO A 102 -21.66 28.12 28.32
N GLU A 103 -21.82 28.02 29.64
CA GLU A 103 -20.72 27.86 30.61
C GLU A 103 -20.01 26.51 30.41
N LYS A 104 -20.75 25.43 30.16
CA LYS A 104 -20.18 24.11 29.89
C LYS A 104 -19.47 24.08 28.54
N ALA A 105 -20.04 24.75 27.52
CA ALA A 105 -19.37 24.88 26.22
C ALA A 105 -18.05 25.66 26.34
N ALA A 106 -18.02 26.74 27.14
CA ALA A 106 -16.81 27.50 27.43
C ALA A 106 -15.76 26.65 28.17
N ALA A 107 -16.18 25.86 29.17
CA ALA A 107 -15.29 24.95 29.88
C ALA A 107 -14.69 23.89 28.95
N TRP A 108 -15.47 23.32 28.03
CA TRP A 108 -14.95 22.40 27.01
C TRP A 108 -13.92 23.06 26.09
N ILE A 109 -14.15 24.29 25.65
CA ILE A 109 -13.16 25.04 24.85
C ILE A 109 -11.85 25.20 25.62
N GLU A 110 -11.93 25.55 26.91
CA GLU A 110 -10.75 25.70 27.76
C GLU A 110 -9.98 24.38 27.91
N VAL A 111 -10.69 23.28 28.17
CA VAL A 111 -10.10 21.94 28.23
C VAL A 111 -9.43 21.58 26.91
N ILE A 112 -10.11 21.78 25.77
CA ILE A 112 -9.57 21.44 24.45
C ILE A 112 -8.35 22.29 24.10
N ILE A 113 -8.36 23.60 24.40
CA ILE A 113 -7.21 24.47 24.10
C ILE A 113 -6.00 24.10 24.97
N LYS A 114 -6.20 23.85 26.26
CA LYS A 114 -5.12 23.43 27.17
C LYS A 114 -4.60 22.03 26.87
N ASN A 115 -5.46 21.15 26.36
CA ASN A 115 -5.18 19.73 26.17
C ASN A 115 -5.48 19.28 24.73
N TYR A 116 -5.02 20.03 23.74
CA TYR A 116 -5.37 19.79 22.34
C TYR A 116 -5.05 18.37 21.84
N ASN A 117 -4.00 17.76 22.39
CA ASN A 117 -3.60 16.39 22.07
C ASN A 117 -4.62 15.32 22.54
N TYR A 118 -5.48 15.65 23.49
CA TYR A 118 -6.54 14.76 24.00
C TYR A 118 -7.78 14.78 23.08
N LEU A 119 -7.90 15.76 22.17
CA LEU A 119 -8.96 15.79 21.17
C LEU A 119 -8.69 14.71 20.11
N MET A 120 -9.21 13.51 20.33
CA MET A 120 -9.02 12.32 19.48
C MET A 120 -9.84 12.38 18.18
N VAL A 121 -9.59 13.40 17.37
CA VAL A 121 -10.10 13.52 15.99
C VAL A 121 -8.90 13.33 15.06
N SER A 122 -8.81 12.18 14.39
CA SER A 122 -7.62 11.81 13.62
C SER A 122 -7.97 10.96 12.40
N THR A 123 -6.98 10.64 11.57
CA THR A 123 -7.16 9.68 10.48
C THR A 123 -7.05 8.25 10.98
N ILE A 124 -7.55 7.29 10.18
CA ILE A 124 -7.37 5.85 10.44
C ILE A 124 -5.88 5.53 10.66
N ASP A 125 -5.00 6.03 9.78
CA ASP A 125 -3.57 5.76 9.88
C ASP A 125 -2.93 6.33 11.15
N SER A 126 -3.27 7.58 11.52
CA SER A 126 -2.76 8.20 12.76
C SER A 126 -3.23 7.46 14.01
N PHE A 127 -4.49 7.01 14.02
CA PHE A 127 -5.01 6.21 15.13
C PHE A 127 -4.31 4.86 15.24
N LEU A 128 -4.17 4.13 14.13
CA LEU A 128 -3.46 2.86 14.10
C LEU A 128 -1.99 3.02 14.52
N TYR A 129 -1.32 4.06 14.05
CA TYR A 129 0.04 4.38 14.46
C TYR A 129 0.16 4.59 15.97
N ASN A 130 -0.79 5.30 16.60
CA ASN A 130 -0.81 5.47 18.05
C ASN A 130 -1.02 4.14 18.80
N ILE A 131 -1.86 3.23 18.29
CA ILE A 131 -2.02 1.88 18.85
C ILE A 131 -0.69 1.11 18.75
N LEU A 132 -0.08 1.07 17.57
CA LEU A 132 1.18 0.37 17.33
C LEU A 132 2.28 0.88 18.24
N ARG A 133 2.34 2.20 18.47
CA ARG A 133 3.27 2.80 19.42
C ARG A 133 3.01 2.33 20.86
N GLY A 134 1.74 2.23 21.25
CA GLY A 134 1.34 1.76 22.59
C GLY A 134 1.77 0.32 22.90
N ILE A 135 1.70 -0.56 21.90
CA ILE A 135 2.10 -1.97 22.03
C ILE A 135 3.56 -2.25 21.65
N SER A 136 4.32 -1.20 21.31
CA SER A 136 5.66 -1.34 20.72
C SER A 136 6.62 -2.15 21.59
N LEU A 137 6.62 -1.88 22.90
CA LEU A 137 7.43 -2.58 23.91
C LEU A 137 7.05 -4.07 24.04
N GLU A 138 5.74 -4.40 23.99
CA GLU A 138 5.27 -5.79 24.08
C GLU A 138 5.71 -6.62 22.88
N HIS A 139 5.84 -5.97 21.72
CA HIS A 139 6.28 -6.60 20.47
C HIS A 139 7.79 -6.47 20.20
N GLY A 140 8.58 -5.93 21.14
CA GLY A 140 10.03 -5.75 20.97
C GLY A 140 10.39 -4.80 19.83
N THR A 141 9.51 -3.86 19.50
CA THR A 141 9.71 -2.84 18.48
C THR A 141 10.05 -1.49 19.10
N ASN A 142 10.70 -0.61 18.35
CA ASN A 142 11.15 0.69 18.85
C ASN A 142 9.94 1.62 19.15
N PRO A 143 9.76 2.16 20.37
CA PRO A 143 8.68 3.10 20.68
C PRO A 143 8.72 4.41 19.88
N ASP A 144 9.87 4.73 19.29
CA ASP A 144 10.07 5.88 18.40
C ASP A 144 10.06 5.49 16.91
N LEU A 145 9.38 4.39 16.57
CA LEU A 145 9.07 3.99 15.19
C LEU A 145 8.58 5.20 14.40
N LYS A 146 9.28 5.61 13.35
CA LYS A 146 8.82 6.64 12.42
C LYS A 146 8.17 5.96 11.23
N VAL A 147 7.02 6.46 10.79
CA VAL A 147 6.44 6.05 9.52
C VAL A 147 7.32 6.58 8.40
N GLU A 148 7.99 5.69 7.69
CA GLU A 148 8.76 6.02 6.50
C GLU A 148 7.93 5.72 5.25
N THR A 149 7.77 6.71 4.39
CA THR A 149 7.03 6.57 3.12
C THR A 149 7.96 6.55 1.91
N ASN A 150 9.21 6.97 2.08
CA ASN A 150 10.23 6.95 1.05
C ASN A 150 10.85 5.56 0.93
N LEU A 151 10.22 4.75 0.09
CA LEU A 151 10.72 3.42 -0.25
C LEU A 151 12.13 3.46 -0.86
N ASN A 152 12.46 4.48 -1.65
CA ASN A 152 13.77 4.57 -2.31
C ASN A 152 14.90 4.69 -1.29
N TRP A 153 14.69 5.51 -0.25
CA TRP A 153 15.66 5.65 0.84
C TRP A 153 15.89 4.33 1.59
N LEU A 154 14.81 3.58 1.87
CA LEU A 154 14.92 2.24 2.48
C LEU A 154 15.69 1.26 1.58
N LEU A 155 15.44 1.31 0.26
CA LEU A 155 16.13 0.46 -0.71
C LEU A 155 17.61 0.82 -0.85
N GLU A 156 17.96 2.09 -0.74
CA GLU A 156 19.36 2.53 -0.71
C GLU A 156 20.11 1.96 0.50
N ILE A 157 19.52 2.05 1.70
CA ILE A 157 20.08 1.44 2.91
C ILE A 157 20.22 -0.07 2.76
N ALA A 158 19.18 -0.74 2.28
CA ALA A 158 19.21 -2.19 2.06
C ALA A 158 20.29 -2.60 1.05
N PHE A 159 20.50 -1.80 0.00
CA PHE A 159 21.56 -2.02 -0.98
C PHE A 159 22.94 -1.87 -0.34
N GLU A 160 23.17 -0.81 0.45
CA GLU A 160 24.43 -0.61 1.17
C GLU A 160 24.74 -1.75 2.14
N GLU A 161 23.75 -2.20 2.90
CA GLU A 161 23.89 -3.38 3.76
C GLU A 161 24.24 -4.65 2.96
N LEU A 162 23.63 -4.84 1.79
CA LEU A 162 23.92 -5.96 0.89
C LEU A 162 25.38 -5.91 0.42
N VAL A 163 25.88 -4.73 0.05
CA VAL A 163 27.28 -4.51 -0.35
C VAL A 163 28.23 -4.80 0.82
N ILE A 164 27.89 -4.38 2.04
CA ILE A 164 28.70 -4.68 3.24
C ILE A 164 28.73 -6.19 3.47
N LYS A 165 27.57 -6.86 3.44
CA LYS A 165 27.46 -8.33 3.61
C LYS A 165 28.21 -9.11 2.53
N ALA A 166 28.26 -8.59 1.30
CA ALA A 166 29.00 -9.22 0.20
C ALA A 166 30.48 -9.40 0.54
N LYS A 167 31.09 -8.52 1.35
CA LYS A 167 32.48 -8.66 1.79
C LYS A 167 32.73 -9.95 2.59
N SER A 168 31.70 -10.46 3.26
CA SER A 168 31.78 -11.63 4.15
C SER A 168 31.03 -12.87 3.65
N ASP A 169 30.10 -12.74 2.69
CA ASP A 169 29.40 -13.87 2.07
C ASP A 169 29.78 -14.01 0.60
N GLN A 170 30.51 -15.09 0.29
CA GLN A 170 31.04 -15.37 -1.04
C GLN A 170 29.94 -15.52 -2.11
N ARG A 171 28.74 -16.00 -1.74
CA ARG A 171 27.63 -16.16 -2.69
C ARG A 171 27.08 -14.80 -3.11
N ILE A 172 26.93 -13.88 -2.15
CA ILE A 172 26.48 -12.52 -2.43
C ILE A 172 27.52 -11.79 -3.27
N MET A 173 28.81 -11.96 -2.95
CA MET A 173 29.92 -11.42 -3.75
C MET A 173 29.89 -11.92 -5.20
N GLU A 174 29.69 -13.23 -5.40
CA GLU A 174 29.64 -13.82 -6.74
C GLU A 174 28.49 -13.24 -7.57
N VAL A 175 27.30 -13.05 -6.96
CA VAL A 175 26.18 -12.37 -7.61
C VAL A 175 26.55 -10.93 -8.01
N PHE A 176 27.16 -10.16 -7.10
CA PHE A 176 27.60 -8.79 -7.42
C PHE A 176 28.62 -8.75 -8.56
N LEU A 177 29.61 -9.63 -8.55
CA LEU A 177 30.62 -9.72 -9.62
C LEU A 177 30.00 -10.08 -10.96
N ASN A 178 29.06 -11.02 -10.98
CA ASN A 178 28.30 -11.36 -12.19
C ASN A 178 27.47 -10.17 -12.71
N CYS A 179 26.87 -9.38 -11.81
CA CYS A 179 26.17 -8.16 -12.20
C CYS A 179 27.13 -7.14 -12.82
N VAL A 180 28.27 -6.87 -12.18
CA VAL A 180 29.31 -5.97 -12.70
C VAL A 180 29.80 -6.43 -14.07
N GLU A 181 30.09 -7.72 -14.22
CA GLU A 181 30.52 -8.30 -15.49
C GLU A 181 29.47 -8.11 -16.59
N THR A 182 28.20 -8.35 -16.27
CA THR A 182 27.07 -8.14 -17.18
C THR A 182 27.01 -6.69 -17.67
N PHE A 183 27.10 -5.71 -16.77
CA PHE A 183 27.03 -4.29 -17.15
C PHE A 183 28.24 -3.82 -17.96
N LEU A 184 29.45 -4.27 -17.61
CA LEU A 184 30.67 -3.87 -18.30
C LEU A 184 30.84 -4.55 -19.66
N ARG A 185 30.58 -5.86 -19.75
CA ARG A 185 30.85 -6.66 -20.96
C ARG A 185 29.68 -6.73 -21.92
N ILE A 186 28.46 -6.86 -21.41
CA ILE A 186 27.29 -7.15 -22.25
C ILE A 186 26.59 -5.86 -22.68
N GLN A 187 26.51 -4.86 -21.81
CA GLN A 187 25.86 -3.58 -22.14
C GLN A 187 26.82 -2.54 -22.74
N GLY A 188 28.12 -2.85 -22.81
CA GLY A 188 29.13 -2.00 -23.47
C GLY A 188 29.27 -0.60 -22.87
N LYS A 189 28.92 -0.43 -21.58
CA LYS A 189 29.02 0.87 -20.90
C LYS A 189 30.48 1.15 -20.54
N ASN A 190 31.01 2.22 -21.13
CA ASN A 190 32.37 2.70 -20.83
C ASN A 190 32.33 3.59 -19.58
N GLY A 191 32.80 3.06 -18.45
CA GLY A 191 33.01 3.83 -17.22
C GLY A 191 33.09 2.97 -15.96
N PHE A 192 33.84 3.42 -14.96
CA PHE A 192 34.02 2.76 -13.66
C PHE A 192 32.76 2.83 -12.75
N PHE A 193 31.71 3.52 -13.20
CA PHE A 193 30.52 3.86 -12.42
C PHE A 193 29.34 2.95 -12.78
N VAL A 194 29.42 1.66 -12.44
CA VAL A 194 28.30 0.68 -12.61
C VAL A 194 27.37 0.61 -11.39
N GLU A 195 27.71 1.32 -10.32
CA GLU A 195 26.96 1.31 -9.07
C GLU A 195 25.51 1.76 -9.26
N GLN A 196 25.29 2.82 -10.04
CA GLN A 196 23.95 3.37 -10.27
C GLN A 196 23.07 2.42 -11.08
N GLU A 197 23.65 1.70 -12.05
CA GLU A 197 22.96 0.67 -12.83
C GLU A 197 22.54 -0.51 -11.95
N ILE A 198 23.42 -0.96 -11.06
CA ILE A 198 23.11 -2.05 -10.13
C ILE A 198 22.05 -1.59 -9.12
N LYS A 199 22.15 -0.35 -8.59
CA LYS A 199 21.13 0.24 -7.71
C LYS A 199 19.77 0.33 -8.41
N ASN A 200 19.73 0.84 -9.64
CA ASN A 200 18.51 0.92 -10.44
C ASN A 200 17.94 -0.48 -10.73
N MET A 201 18.79 -1.46 -11.03
CA MET A 201 18.35 -2.85 -11.22
C MET A 201 17.75 -3.42 -9.93
N PHE A 202 18.40 -3.21 -8.78
CA PHE A 202 17.91 -3.65 -7.47
C PHE A 202 16.55 -3.01 -7.13
N GLN A 203 16.39 -1.71 -7.36
CA GLN A 203 15.12 -1.00 -7.17
C GLN A 203 14.01 -1.53 -8.09
N ASN A 204 14.32 -1.73 -9.38
CA ASN A 204 13.37 -2.27 -10.36
C ASN A 204 12.99 -3.71 -10.02
N MET A 205 13.95 -4.54 -9.62
CA MET A 205 13.69 -5.90 -9.15
C MET A 205 12.76 -5.88 -7.95
N PHE A 206 13.02 -5.05 -6.94
CA PHE A 206 12.17 -4.96 -5.76
C PHE A 206 10.73 -4.52 -6.11
N GLN A 207 10.55 -3.54 -7.00
CA GLN A 207 9.21 -3.12 -7.44
C GLN A 207 8.46 -4.25 -8.15
N ASN A 208 9.13 -4.97 -9.05
CA ASN A 208 8.53 -6.10 -9.76
C ASN A 208 8.22 -7.27 -8.81
N PHE A 209 9.12 -7.58 -7.88
CA PHE A 209 8.94 -8.65 -6.89
C PHE A 209 7.84 -8.31 -5.88
N ARG A 210 7.69 -7.04 -5.48
CA ARG A 210 6.61 -6.58 -4.59
C ARG A 210 5.23 -6.83 -5.21
N LEU A 211 5.09 -6.69 -6.53
CA LEU A 211 3.84 -6.99 -7.25
C LEU A 211 3.53 -8.50 -7.28
N GLU A 212 4.56 -9.35 -7.39
CA GLU A 212 4.42 -10.81 -7.30
C GLU A 212 4.13 -11.28 -5.86
N VAL A 213 4.74 -10.66 -4.84
CA VAL A 213 4.52 -11.01 -3.43
C VAL A 213 3.18 -10.46 -2.92
N ALA A 214 2.74 -9.28 -3.34
CA ALA A 214 1.42 -8.76 -2.94
C ALA A 214 0.24 -9.54 -3.57
N SER A 215 0.48 -10.25 -4.69
CA SER A 215 -0.50 -11.15 -5.30
C SER A 215 -0.49 -12.57 -4.72
N GLN A 216 0.47 -12.89 -3.84
CA GLN A 216 0.58 -14.17 -3.16
C GLN A 216 0.66 -13.96 -1.65
N GLY A 217 -0.49 -14.11 -0.98
CA GLY A 217 -0.69 -13.90 0.47
C GLY A 217 0.00 -14.91 1.39
N ASP A 218 1.20 -15.39 1.05
CA ASP A 218 2.06 -16.19 1.90
C ASP A 218 3.49 -16.01 1.38
N ILE A 219 4.49 -15.92 2.26
CA ILE A 219 5.87 -16.22 1.84
C ILE A 219 5.88 -17.72 1.58
N SER A 220 5.54 -18.05 0.35
CA SER A 220 5.16 -19.38 -0.08
C SER A 220 6.39 -20.25 -0.37
N PRO A 221 6.26 -21.58 -0.32
CA PRO A 221 7.21 -22.54 -0.89
C PRO A 221 7.72 -22.25 -2.32
N TYR A 222 7.20 -21.26 -3.05
CA TYR A 222 7.66 -20.84 -4.39
C TYR A 222 9.15 -20.48 -4.52
N PHE A 223 9.84 -20.09 -3.44
CA PHE A 223 11.31 -19.89 -3.50
C PHE A 223 12.08 -21.20 -3.73
N LYS A 224 11.54 -22.35 -3.32
CA LYS A 224 12.08 -23.67 -3.73
C LYS A 224 11.71 -24.01 -5.17
N ASP A 225 10.63 -23.43 -5.68
CA ASP A 225 10.04 -23.76 -6.98
C ASP A 225 10.65 -22.95 -8.12
N LEU A 226 11.19 -21.73 -7.90
CA LEU A 226 11.88 -20.97 -8.95
C LEU A 226 13.08 -21.72 -9.56
N GLY A 227 13.80 -22.50 -8.76
CA GLY A 227 14.85 -23.39 -9.28
C GLY A 227 14.28 -24.56 -10.11
N THR A 228 13.08 -25.02 -9.79
CA THR A 228 12.37 -26.06 -10.55
C THR A 228 11.79 -25.49 -11.84
N VAL A 229 11.15 -24.32 -11.79
CA VAL A 229 10.66 -23.55 -12.94
C VAL A 229 11.83 -23.23 -13.89
N ARG A 230 12.96 -22.73 -13.37
CA ARG A 230 14.18 -22.51 -14.17
C ARG A 230 14.65 -23.79 -14.86
N ARG A 231 14.70 -24.93 -14.15
CA ARG A 231 15.11 -26.22 -14.73
C ARG A 231 14.14 -26.71 -15.79
N LEU A 232 12.83 -26.60 -15.54
CA LEU A 232 11.77 -26.98 -16.49
C LEU A 232 11.83 -26.13 -17.75
N PHE A 233 11.94 -24.81 -17.60
CA PHE A 233 12.06 -23.87 -18.70
C PHE A 233 13.31 -24.16 -19.56
N LEU A 234 14.49 -24.32 -18.93
CA LEU A 234 15.72 -24.68 -19.65
C LEU A 234 15.62 -26.04 -20.35
N ASN A 235 14.94 -27.02 -19.74
CA ASN A 235 14.70 -28.33 -20.35
C ASN A 235 13.78 -28.21 -21.57
N LEU A 236 12.72 -27.41 -21.49
CA LEU A 236 11.81 -27.14 -22.61
C LEU A 236 12.53 -26.45 -23.77
N CYS A 237 13.37 -25.44 -23.50
CA CYS A 237 14.19 -24.79 -24.52
C CYS A 237 15.13 -25.78 -25.21
N LYS A 238 15.78 -26.67 -24.44
CA LYS A 238 16.66 -27.70 -24.99
C LYS A 238 15.90 -28.71 -25.86
N ARG A 239 14.76 -29.23 -25.37
CA ARG A 239 13.91 -30.15 -26.15
C ARG A 239 13.41 -29.51 -27.44
N LEU A 240 13.14 -28.21 -27.41
CA LEU A 240 12.75 -27.47 -28.61
C LEU A 240 13.92 -27.35 -29.59
N GLU A 241 15.14 -27.09 -29.12
CA GLU A 241 16.35 -27.09 -29.96
C GLU A 241 16.63 -28.47 -30.57
N ASP A 242 16.52 -29.54 -29.77
CA ASP A 242 16.72 -30.92 -30.23
C ASP A 242 15.70 -31.28 -31.31
N ALA A 243 14.41 -30.99 -31.08
CA ALA A 243 13.34 -31.27 -32.06
C ALA A 243 13.49 -30.44 -33.35
N LEU A 244 13.95 -29.19 -33.26
CA LEU A 244 14.26 -28.37 -34.44
C LEU A 244 15.43 -28.96 -35.24
N SER A 245 16.44 -29.50 -34.54
CA SER A 245 17.62 -30.10 -35.15
C SER A 245 17.30 -31.43 -35.83
N GLU A 246 16.53 -32.31 -35.17
CA GLU A 246 16.09 -33.61 -35.71
C GLU A 246 15.24 -33.45 -36.98
N ASN A 247 14.41 -32.41 -37.05
CA ASN A 247 13.58 -32.12 -38.21
C ASN A 247 14.28 -31.25 -39.28
N ASP A 248 15.56 -30.90 -39.08
CA ASP A 248 16.32 -30.00 -39.97
C ASP A 248 15.56 -28.69 -40.25
N ILE A 249 15.09 -28.05 -39.18
CA ILE A 249 14.34 -26.79 -39.18
C ILE A 249 15.22 -25.68 -38.62
N LYS A 250 15.54 -24.69 -39.46
CA LYS A 250 16.21 -23.47 -39.02
C LYS A 250 15.20 -22.36 -38.74
N LEU A 251 15.40 -21.64 -37.64
CA LEU A 251 14.60 -20.45 -37.34
C LEU A 251 15.09 -19.23 -38.13
N VAL A 252 14.20 -18.27 -38.37
CA VAL A 252 14.54 -16.99 -39.01
C VAL A 252 15.37 -16.16 -38.01
N ARG A 253 16.38 -15.42 -38.52
CA ARG A 253 17.31 -14.62 -37.70
C ARG A 253 18.12 -15.49 -36.73
N ASN A 254 18.70 -14.88 -35.70
CA ASN A 254 19.50 -15.56 -34.65
C ASN A 254 18.60 -16.15 -33.54
N ASN A 255 17.35 -16.52 -33.84
CA ASN A 255 16.43 -17.03 -32.82
C ASN A 255 16.87 -18.38 -32.24
N LEU A 256 17.65 -19.16 -32.99
CA LEU A 256 18.20 -20.43 -32.49
C LEU A 256 19.26 -20.20 -31.40
N ASP A 257 20.04 -19.12 -31.50
CA ASP A 257 21.03 -18.77 -30.48
C ASP A 257 20.37 -18.37 -29.15
N TYR A 258 19.16 -17.81 -29.20
CA TYR A 258 18.40 -17.48 -28.00
C TYR A 258 17.88 -18.71 -27.25
N LEU A 259 17.77 -19.88 -27.88
CA LEU A 259 17.42 -21.13 -27.19
C LEU A 259 18.58 -21.67 -26.34
N ARG A 260 19.82 -21.32 -26.71
CA ARG A 260 21.03 -21.77 -26.01
C ARG A 260 21.34 -20.95 -24.76
N ASP A 261 20.85 -19.72 -24.71
CA ASP A 261 20.90 -18.86 -23.53
C ASP A 261 19.56 -18.11 -23.32
N PRO A 262 18.49 -18.84 -22.97
CA PRO A 262 17.14 -18.29 -23.02
C PRO A 262 16.88 -17.28 -21.90
N LEU A 263 17.55 -17.43 -20.75
CA LEU A 263 17.36 -16.56 -19.58
C LEU A 263 17.86 -15.13 -19.85
N ASN A 264 18.92 -14.97 -20.64
CA ASN A 264 19.45 -13.65 -21.02
C ASN A 264 18.75 -13.04 -22.26
N HIS A 265 17.81 -13.79 -22.86
CA HIS A 265 17.17 -13.43 -24.12
C HIS A 265 15.65 -13.47 -24.07
N LEU A 266 15.03 -13.50 -22.88
CA LEU A 266 13.57 -13.52 -22.69
C LEU A 266 12.85 -12.37 -23.41
N ASN A 267 13.50 -11.23 -23.62
CA ASN A 267 12.93 -10.10 -24.35
C ASN A 267 12.93 -10.24 -25.89
N LYS A 268 13.45 -11.35 -26.45
CA LYS A 268 13.57 -11.57 -27.90
C LYS A 268 12.31 -12.19 -28.49
N SER A 269 12.11 -11.97 -29.79
CA SER A 269 10.92 -12.39 -30.54
C SER A 269 10.55 -13.87 -30.37
N LEU A 270 11.52 -14.75 -30.10
CA LEU A 270 11.29 -16.16 -29.82
C LEU A 270 10.27 -16.41 -28.71
N PHE A 271 10.20 -15.55 -27.68
CA PHE A 271 9.36 -15.80 -26.50
C PHE A 271 7.98 -15.12 -26.54
N TRP A 272 7.74 -14.24 -27.53
CA TRP A 272 6.51 -13.45 -27.60
C TRP A 272 5.62 -13.81 -28.78
N LYS A 273 6.13 -14.61 -29.73
CA LYS A 273 5.38 -15.05 -30.91
C LYS A 273 4.32 -16.08 -30.54
N ASP A 274 3.18 -16.05 -31.21
CA ASP A 274 2.04 -16.90 -30.85
C ASP A 274 2.18 -18.31 -31.42
N SER A 275 2.97 -18.46 -32.49
CA SER A 275 3.25 -19.74 -33.11
C SER A 275 4.70 -19.87 -33.54
N ILE A 276 5.24 -21.10 -33.50
CA ILE A 276 6.58 -21.38 -34.03
C ILE A 276 6.63 -21.18 -35.55
N LEU A 277 5.50 -21.28 -36.26
CA LEU A 277 5.40 -21.02 -37.70
C LEU A 277 5.78 -19.59 -38.08
N GLU A 278 5.63 -18.63 -37.17
CA GLU A 278 6.09 -17.25 -37.36
C GLU A 278 7.62 -17.13 -37.32
N LEU A 279 8.28 -18.08 -36.66
CA LEU A 279 9.72 -18.15 -36.46
C LEU A 279 10.41 -19.05 -37.48
N VAL A 280 9.66 -19.82 -38.27
CA VAL A 280 10.18 -20.73 -39.30
C VAL A 280 10.05 -20.10 -40.70
N PRO A 281 11.11 -20.14 -41.54
CA PRO A 281 11.04 -19.69 -42.93
C PRO A 281 9.92 -20.38 -43.70
N LYS A 282 9.22 -19.65 -44.59
CA LYS A 282 8.06 -20.18 -45.34
C LYS A 282 8.32 -21.54 -46.02
N LYS A 283 9.55 -21.78 -46.49
CA LYS A 283 9.97 -23.03 -47.17
C LYS A 283 10.07 -24.26 -46.27
N LEU A 284 10.13 -24.07 -44.95
CA LEU A 284 10.32 -25.15 -43.96
C LEU A 284 9.08 -25.37 -43.08
N ARG A 285 8.01 -24.58 -43.27
CA ARG A 285 6.79 -24.66 -42.45
C ARG A 285 6.06 -26.00 -42.58
N ASN A 286 6.21 -26.69 -43.70
CA ASN A 286 5.66 -28.02 -43.92
C ASN A 286 6.34 -29.11 -43.08
N LYS A 287 7.52 -28.83 -42.51
CA LYS A 287 8.22 -29.73 -41.58
C LYS A 287 7.81 -29.53 -40.11
N VAL A 288 7.03 -28.49 -39.80
CA VAL A 288 6.58 -28.21 -38.43
C VAL A 288 5.44 -29.16 -38.07
N SER A 289 5.70 -30.09 -37.14
CA SER A 289 4.69 -31.00 -36.63
C SER A 289 3.76 -30.32 -35.60
N PRO A 290 2.52 -30.82 -35.41
CA PRO A 290 1.65 -30.37 -34.32
C PRO A 290 2.28 -30.52 -32.94
N GLU A 291 3.16 -31.52 -32.78
CA GLU A 291 3.91 -31.77 -31.55
C GLU A 291 4.93 -30.66 -31.26
N LEU A 292 5.62 -30.18 -32.30
CA LEU A 292 6.57 -29.07 -32.19
C LEU A 292 5.85 -27.76 -31.82
N GLU A 293 4.66 -27.51 -32.37
CA GLU A 293 3.81 -26.36 -32.02
C GLU A 293 3.32 -26.44 -30.56
N THR A 294 2.97 -27.65 -30.12
CA THR A 294 2.53 -27.91 -28.74
C THR A 294 3.68 -27.72 -27.75
N LEU A 295 4.89 -28.16 -28.11
CA LEU A 295 6.10 -27.97 -27.32
C LEU A 295 6.45 -26.48 -27.18
N TYR A 296 6.40 -25.72 -28.27
CA TYR A 296 6.60 -24.27 -28.27
C TYR A 296 5.55 -23.54 -27.42
N SER A 297 4.26 -23.92 -27.55
CA SER A 297 3.18 -23.35 -26.74
C SER A 297 3.34 -23.66 -25.25
N SER A 298 3.88 -24.84 -24.92
CA SER A 298 4.15 -25.25 -23.54
C SER A 298 5.30 -24.43 -22.93
N MET A 299 6.36 -24.16 -23.70
CA MET A 299 7.47 -23.27 -23.31
C MET A 299 7.02 -21.83 -23.06
N LYS A 300 6.01 -21.33 -23.80
CA LYS A 300 5.49 -19.96 -23.61
C LYS A 300 4.61 -19.82 -22.36
N LYS A 301 3.98 -20.91 -21.92
CA LYS A 301 3.08 -20.94 -20.75
C LYS A 301 3.79 -21.19 -19.42
N SER A 302 5.03 -21.72 -19.48
CA SER A 302 5.91 -21.95 -18.32
C SER A 302 6.68 -20.70 -17.94
#